data_AF-U9U8U8-F1
#
_entry.id   AF-U9U8U8-F1
#
_cell.length_a   1.000
_cell.length_b   1.000
_cell.length_c   1.000
_cell.angle_alpha   90.00
_cell.angle_beta   90.00
_cell.angle_gamma   90.00
#
_symmetry.space_group_name_H-M   'P 1'
#
loop_
_entity.id
_entity.type
_entity.pdbx_description
1 polymer ?
#
loop_
_entity_poly.entity_id
_entity_poly.type
_entity_poly.pdbx_seq_one_letter_code
_entity_poly.pdbx_strand_id
1 'polypeptide(L)'
;MNRQTFFFSPKFNKKPIYNLQTNKYQEFTNAYVYSIMVKTGNGDPNRAELCESATKEWNNIKRKDNTEIDDIIRGYLATPYNLCDIQTVRSKSSGFREESLPNLPTFHTVDPVQEISINASAQKKAVNEIQIAEKKLTESNKERIIKLKRNASYSQKCREKKRKILNENQEVIQYDKPGRPSLLFEHPNLHDHIHDSIEFGAADEK
;
A
#
# COMPACT_ATOMS: atom_id res chain seq x y z
N MET A 1 21.92 -14.42 8.36
CA MET A 1 21.22 -13.34 7.64
C MET A 1 20.26 -12.64 8.61
N ASN A 2 20.66 -11.50 9.16
CA ASN A 2 19.81 -10.70 10.07
C ASN A 2 18.73 -9.98 9.26
N ARG A 3 17.46 -10.30 9.52
CA ARG A 3 16.31 -9.60 8.94
C ARG A 3 15.90 -8.50 9.91
N GLN A 4 16.32 -7.28 9.64
CA GLN A 4 15.81 -6.12 10.37
C GLN A 4 14.39 -5.82 9.86
N THR A 5 13.39 -6.15 10.67
CA THR A 5 11.99 -5.80 10.41
C THR A 5 11.79 -4.34 10.78
N PHE A 6 11.69 -3.47 9.78
CA PHE A 6 11.17 -2.13 9.98
C PHE A 6 9.67 -2.25 10.26
N PHE A 7 9.24 -1.93 11.49
CA PHE A 7 7.84 -1.72 11.80
C PHE A 7 7.36 -0.50 11.02
N PHE A 8 6.86 -0.71 9.81
CA PHE A 8 6.09 0.33 9.14
C PHE A 8 4.76 0.42 9.86
N SER A 9 4.57 1.48 10.65
CA SER A 9 3.23 1.87 11.09
C SER A 9 2.36 1.99 9.84
N PRO A 10 1.26 1.22 9.72
CA PRO A 10 0.36 1.37 8.59
C PRO A 10 -0.12 2.82 8.54
N LYS A 11 0.32 3.56 7.52
CA LYS A 11 -0.15 4.91 7.27
C LYS A 11 -1.53 4.78 6.64
N PHE A 12 -2.54 4.50 7.45
CA PHE A 12 -3.93 4.65 7.02
C PHE A 12 -4.11 6.11 6.63
N ASN A 13 -4.16 6.36 5.32
CA ASN A 13 -4.50 7.69 4.83
C ASN A 13 -5.88 7.99 5.40
N LYS A 14 -5.98 9.00 6.27
CA LYS A 14 -7.24 9.56 6.74
C LYS A 14 -7.93 10.22 5.55
N LYS A 15 -8.39 9.46 4.57
CA LYS A 15 -9.23 9.94 3.47
C LYS A 15 -10.63 10.05 4.06
N PRO A 16 -11.07 11.25 4.47
CA PRO A 16 -12.40 11.36 5.04
C PRO A 16 -13.43 11.06 3.94
N ILE A 17 -14.56 10.49 4.32
CA ILE A 17 -15.69 10.35 3.40
C ILE A 17 -16.25 11.75 3.07
N TYR A 18 -16.21 12.66 4.04
CA TYR A 18 -16.64 14.05 3.93
C TYR A 18 -15.46 15.00 4.15
N ASN A 19 -15.12 15.79 3.12
CA ASN A 19 -13.96 16.69 3.14
C ASN A 19 -14.16 17.93 4.05
N LEU A 20 -15.42 18.29 4.35
CA LEU A 20 -15.77 19.33 5.32
C LEU A 20 -16.62 18.70 6.43
N GLN A 21 -16.23 18.93 7.68
CA GLN A 21 -16.95 18.48 8.89
C GLN A 21 -17.90 19.59 9.35
N THR A 22 -19.03 19.73 8.66
CA THR A 22 -20.00 20.81 8.96
C THR A 22 -21.05 20.35 9.99
N ASN A 23 -21.17 19.04 10.24
CA ASN A 23 -22.16 18.45 11.13
C ASN A 23 -21.54 17.31 11.97
N LYS A 24 -22.00 17.16 13.22
CA LYS A 24 -21.62 16.06 14.13
C LYS A 24 -21.78 14.67 13.50
N TYR A 25 -22.76 14.48 12.63
CA TYR A 25 -22.91 13.25 11.86
C TYR A 25 -21.70 12.96 10.95
N GLN A 26 -21.14 13.98 10.31
CA GLN A 26 -19.99 13.84 9.41
C GLN A 26 -18.70 13.59 10.19
N GLU A 27 -18.53 14.24 11.35
CA GLU A 27 -17.43 13.96 12.28
C GLU A 27 -17.49 12.52 12.77
N PHE A 28 -18.66 12.08 13.23
CA PHE A 28 -18.92 10.70 13.62
C PHE A 28 -18.64 9.71 12.50
N THR A 29 -19.17 9.96 11.31
CA THR A 29 -18.97 9.05 10.16
C THR A 29 -17.50 8.92 9.82
N ASN A 30 -16.75 10.02 9.79
CA ASN A 30 -15.32 10.00 9.54
C ASN A 30 -14.54 9.24 10.63
N ALA A 31 -14.89 9.41 11.91
CA ALA A 31 -14.28 8.70 13.03
C ALA A 31 -14.60 7.20 13.03
N TYR A 32 -15.86 6.86 12.76
CA TYR A 32 -16.33 5.48 12.63
C TYR A 32 -15.62 4.75 11.49
N VAL A 33 -15.54 5.38 10.31
CA VAL A 33 -14.79 4.89 9.13
C VAL A 33 -13.34 4.59 9.48
N TYR A 34 -12.67 5.52 10.16
CA TYR A 34 -11.29 5.33 10.61
C TYR A 34 -11.16 4.12 11.54
N SER A 35 -12.07 3.95 12.50
CA SER A 35 -12.04 2.80 13.41
C SER A 35 -12.20 1.46 12.69
N ILE A 36 -13.03 1.40 11.65
CA ILE A 36 -13.22 0.19 10.84
C ILE A 36 -11.97 -0.09 10.01
N MET A 37 -11.36 0.92 9.40
CA MET A 37 -10.09 0.77 8.66
C MET A 37 -8.98 0.23 9.57
N VAL A 38 -8.88 0.74 10.80
CA VAL A 38 -7.89 0.28 11.79
C VAL A 38 -8.17 -1.14 12.26
N LYS A 39 -9.43 -1.50 12.52
CA LYS A 39 -9.81 -2.85 12.98
C LYS A 39 -9.66 -3.92 11.89
N THR A 40 -9.93 -3.57 10.65
CA THR A 40 -9.91 -4.52 9.52
C THR A 40 -8.58 -4.58 8.78
N GLY A 41 -7.66 -3.64 9.03
CA GLY A 41 -6.42 -3.51 8.27
C GLY A 41 -6.63 -3.12 6.80
N ASN A 42 -7.87 -2.84 6.38
CA ASN A 42 -8.20 -2.50 5.00
C ASN A 42 -8.09 -0.98 4.77
N GLY A 43 -7.17 -0.57 3.90
CA GLY A 43 -6.95 0.83 3.54
C GLY A 43 -7.99 1.41 2.57
N ASP A 44 -8.88 0.58 2.01
CA ASP A 44 -9.94 1.00 1.07
C ASP A 44 -11.22 0.15 1.26
N PRO A 45 -11.98 0.33 2.36
CA PRO A 45 -13.21 -0.40 2.61
C PRO A 45 -14.35 0.03 1.66
N ASN A 46 -15.28 -0.89 1.38
CA ASN A 46 -16.45 -0.60 0.55
C ASN A 46 -17.27 0.56 1.16
N ARG A 47 -17.25 1.71 0.47
CA ARG A 47 -17.89 2.94 0.96
C ARG A 47 -19.39 2.80 1.14
N ALA A 48 -20.07 1.99 0.33
CA ALA A 48 -21.52 1.83 0.40
C ALA A 48 -21.96 1.11 1.69
N GLU A 49 -21.35 -0.04 1.97
CA GLU A 49 -21.59 -0.83 3.19
C GLU A 49 -21.21 -0.04 4.46
N LEU A 50 -20.14 0.75 4.36
CA LEU A 50 -19.66 1.55 5.48
C LEU A 50 -20.61 2.72 5.81
N CYS A 51 -21.16 3.37 4.79
CA CYS A 51 -22.19 4.40 4.97
C CYS A 51 -23.48 3.81 5.56
N GLU A 52 -23.90 2.62 5.13
CA GLU A 52 -25.08 1.96 5.71
C GLU A 52 -24.87 1.61 7.19
N SER A 53 -23.69 1.06 7.52
CA SER A 53 -23.31 0.71 8.89
C SER A 53 -23.20 1.94 9.79
N ALA A 54 -22.56 3.01 9.29
CA ALA A 54 -22.46 4.29 10.00
C ALA A 54 -23.84 4.91 10.25
N THR A 55 -24.78 4.78 9.30
CA THR A 55 -26.15 5.30 9.45
C THR A 55 -26.91 4.54 10.54
N LYS A 56 -26.77 3.20 10.61
CA LYS A 56 -27.38 2.37 11.66
C LYS A 56 -26.82 2.75 13.03
N GLU A 57 -25.51 2.89 13.17
CA GLU A 57 -24.87 3.30 14.42
C GLU A 57 -25.23 4.73 14.82
N TRP A 58 -25.26 5.68 13.86
CA TRP A 58 -25.67 7.05 14.13
C TRP A 58 -27.09 7.12 14.70
N ASN A 59 -28.02 6.28 14.22
CA ASN A 59 -29.38 6.26 14.73
C ASN A 59 -29.47 5.89 16.22
N ASN A 60 -28.50 5.14 16.74
CA ASN A 60 -28.41 4.77 18.15
C ASN A 60 -27.83 5.90 19.02
N ILE A 61 -26.96 6.74 18.45
CA ILE A 61 -26.24 7.78 19.21
C ILE A 61 -26.78 9.20 19.01
N LYS A 62 -27.54 9.47 17.95
CA LYS A 62 -28.01 10.83 17.60
C LYS A 62 -28.96 11.47 18.61
N ARG A 63 -29.49 10.69 19.56
CA ARG A 63 -30.37 11.16 20.64
C ARG A 63 -29.61 11.49 21.94
N LYS A 64 -28.30 11.21 21.97
CA LYS A 64 -27.43 11.53 23.11
C LYS A 64 -27.09 13.01 23.11
N ASP A 65 -26.61 13.51 24.25
CA ASP A 65 -26.08 14.87 24.31
C ASP A 65 -24.79 14.99 23.51
N ASN A 66 -24.43 16.23 23.16
CA ASN A 66 -23.28 16.50 22.31
C ASN A 66 -21.95 16.08 22.96
N THR A 67 -21.85 16.10 24.30
CA THR A 67 -20.62 15.74 25.02
C THR A 67 -20.40 14.22 24.98
N GLU A 68 -21.46 13.44 25.19
CA GLU A 68 -21.43 11.98 24.98
C GLU A 68 -21.09 11.61 23.54
N ILE A 69 -21.63 12.33 22.55
CA ILE A 69 -21.30 12.12 21.13
C ILE A 69 -19.81 12.39 20.87
N ASP A 70 -19.26 13.43 21.47
CA ASP A 70 -17.84 13.78 21.32
C ASP A 70 -16.91 12.74 21.98
N ASP A 71 -17.32 12.18 23.13
CA ASP A 71 -16.58 11.07 23.77
C ASP A 71 -16.61 9.80 22.92
N ILE A 72 -17.73 9.50 22.28
CA ILE A 72 -17.86 8.38 21.35
C ILE A 72 -16.94 8.58 20.13
N ILE A 73 -16.94 9.77 19.54
CA ILE A 73 -16.06 10.14 18.42
C ILE A 73 -14.58 9.98 18.82
N ARG A 74 -14.22 10.49 20.00
CA ARG A 74 -12.87 10.38 20.57
C ARG A 74 -12.48 8.92 20.78
N GLY A 75 -13.40 8.08 21.26
CA GLY A 75 -13.21 6.63 21.39
C GLY A 75 -12.91 5.95 20.07
N TYR A 76 -13.63 6.29 18.99
CA TYR A 76 -13.36 5.74 17.66
C TYR A 76 -11.99 6.17 17.11
N LEU A 77 -11.60 7.42 17.32
CA LEU A 77 -10.28 7.92 16.92
C LEU A 77 -9.14 7.32 17.75
N ALA A 78 -9.40 6.96 19.00
CA ALA A 78 -8.47 6.32 19.91
C ALA A 78 -8.40 4.79 19.75
N THR A 79 -9.09 4.21 18.76
CA THR A 79 -9.09 2.75 18.51
C THR A 79 -7.64 2.24 18.35
N PRO A 80 -7.16 1.36 19.25
CA PRO A 80 -5.79 0.88 19.19
C PRO A 80 -5.58 0.00 17.96
N TYR A 81 -4.39 0.11 17.37
CA TYR A 81 -4.00 -0.70 16.22
C TYR A 81 -3.94 -2.17 16.61
N ASN A 82 -4.69 -3.01 15.90
CA ASN A 82 -4.54 -4.46 16.04
C ASN A 82 -3.30 -4.88 15.22
N LEU A 83 -2.14 -4.94 15.87
CA LEU A 83 -0.88 -5.36 15.26
C LEU A 83 -0.88 -6.83 14.79
N CYS A 84 -1.93 -7.60 15.10
CA CYS A 84 -1.95 -9.05 14.92
C CYS A 84 -2.17 -9.55 13.49
N ASP A 85 -2.39 -8.68 12.51
CA ASP A 85 -2.58 -9.12 11.12
C ASP A 85 -1.69 -8.37 10.14
N ILE A 86 -0.45 -8.07 10.56
CA ILE A 86 0.65 -7.97 9.61
C ILE A 86 0.89 -9.39 9.10
N GLN A 87 -0.01 -9.90 8.24
CA GLN A 87 0.37 -10.92 7.29
C GLN A 87 1.56 -10.33 6.56
N THR A 88 2.72 -10.87 6.90
CA THR A 88 3.97 -10.60 6.21
C THR A 88 3.64 -10.86 4.75
N VAL A 89 3.40 -9.79 3.98
CA VAL A 89 3.25 -9.86 2.55
C VAL A 89 4.63 -10.22 2.05
N ARG A 90 4.93 -11.52 2.13
CA ARG A 90 5.99 -12.15 1.38
C ARG A 90 5.60 -11.85 -0.05
N SER A 91 6.22 -10.82 -0.63
CA SER A 91 6.29 -10.70 -2.08
C SER A 91 6.75 -12.08 -2.52
N LYS A 92 5.83 -12.86 -3.09
CA LYS A 92 6.20 -14.06 -3.82
C LYS A 92 7.02 -13.50 -4.98
N SER A 93 8.34 -13.46 -4.83
CA SER A 93 9.21 -13.53 -5.97
C SER A 93 8.82 -14.84 -6.63
N SER A 94 8.00 -14.78 -7.67
CA SER A 94 7.90 -15.87 -8.62
C SER A 94 9.30 -15.97 -9.21
N GLY A 95 10.10 -16.86 -8.63
CA GLY A 95 11.35 -17.27 -9.22
C GLY A 95 11.06 -17.70 -10.64
N PHE A 96 11.84 -17.18 -11.58
CA PHE A 96 11.99 -17.79 -12.88
C PHE A 96 12.30 -19.27 -12.64
N ARG A 97 11.31 -20.13 -12.85
CA ARG A 97 11.58 -21.51 -13.26
C ARG A 97 11.54 -21.47 -14.78
N GLU A 98 12.72 -21.62 -15.38
CA GLU A 98 12.82 -22.23 -16.70
C GLU A 98 12.11 -23.58 -16.60
N GLU A 99 10.93 -23.68 -17.20
CA GLU A 99 10.22 -24.93 -17.34
C GLU A 99 9.84 -25.08 -18.80
N SER A 100 10.34 -26.18 -19.33
CA SER A 100 10.45 -26.55 -20.73
C SER A 100 9.10 -26.50 -21.45
N LEU A 101 9.15 -26.06 -22.71
CA LEU A 101 8.05 -26.07 -23.67
C LEU A 101 7.30 -27.41 -23.68
N PRO A 102 5.97 -27.43 -23.51
CA PRO A 102 5.17 -28.56 -23.97
C PRO A 102 4.92 -28.41 -25.47
N ASN A 103 5.21 -29.50 -26.19
CA ASN A 103 5.02 -29.63 -27.64
C ASN A 103 3.63 -29.14 -28.09
N LEU A 104 3.60 -28.32 -29.14
CA LEU A 104 2.39 -28.03 -29.91
C LEU A 104 1.87 -29.32 -30.55
N PRO A 105 0.55 -29.59 -30.53
CA PRO A 105 -0.04 -30.47 -31.53
C PRO A 105 -0.12 -29.71 -32.85
N THR A 106 0.50 -30.29 -33.88
CA THR A 106 0.29 -29.93 -35.28
C THR A 106 -1.20 -30.13 -35.61
N PHE A 107 -1.96 -29.05 -35.70
CA PHE A 107 -3.31 -29.10 -36.26
C PHE A 107 -3.19 -29.15 -37.78
N HIS A 108 -3.54 -30.30 -38.36
CA HIS A 108 -3.74 -30.42 -39.78
C HIS A 108 -4.90 -29.51 -40.19
N THR A 109 -4.62 -28.60 -41.13
CA THR A 109 -5.64 -27.90 -41.91
C THR A 109 -6.46 -28.95 -42.64
N VAL A 110 -7.66 -29.21 -42.13
CA VAL A 110 -8.73 -29.83 -42.91
C VAL A 110 -9.70 -28.71 -43.24
N ASP A 111 -9.86 -28.46 -44.54
CA ASP A 111 -10.77 -27.45 -45.08
C ASP A 111 -12.16 -27.57 -44.43
N PRO A 112 -12.76 -26.46 -43.96
CA PRO A 112 -14.13 -26.49 -43.50
C PRO A 112 -15.05 -26.59 -44.73
N VAL A 113 -15.54 -27.78 -44.99
CA VAL A 113 -16.75 -27.98 -45.79
C VAL A 113 -17.86 -27.17 -45.11
N GLN A 114 -18.30 -26.11 -45.78
CA GLN A 114 -19.39 -25.25 -45.34
C GLN A 114 -20.69 -26.04 -45.33
N GLU A 115 -21.07 -26.54 -44.16
CA GLU A 115 -22.46 -26.92 -43.89
C GLU A 115 -23.16 -25.72 -43.23
N ILE A 116 -24.00 -25.06 -44.03
CA ILE A 116 -24.67 -23.81 -43.68
C ILE A 116 -25.75 -24.09 -42.63
N SER A 117 -25.58 -23.53 -41.43
CA SER A 117 -26.59 -23.55 -40.37
C SER A 117 -26.77 -22.14 -39.76
N ILE A 118 -27.74 -21.39 -40.32
CA ILE A 118 -28.60 -20.29 -39.80
C ILE A 118 -28.01 -19.20 -38.83
N ASN A 119 -26.70 -19.17 -38.53
CA ASN A 119 -26.11 -18.33 -37.48
C ASN A 119 -25.12 -17.25 -37.97
N ALA A 120 -24.59 -17.34 -39.20
CA ALA A 120 -23.44 -16.56 -39.67
C ALA A 120 -23.42 -15.04 -39.34
N SER A 121 -24.58 -14.37 -39.32
CA SER A 121 -24.69 -12.94 -38.94
C SER A 121 -24.40 -12.67 -37.46
N ALA A 122 -24.89 -13.53 -36.55
CA ALA A 122 -24.68 -13.40 -35.11
C ALA A 122 -23.21 -13.61 -34.73
N GLN A 123 -22.56 -14.63 -35.30
CA GLN A 123 -21.12 -14.85 -35.14
C GLN A 123 -20.28 -13.67 -35.66
N LYS A 124 -20.59 -13.14 -36.85
CA LYS A 124 -19.88 -11.97 -37.40
C LYS A 124 -20.03 -10.74 -36.50
N LYS A 125 -21.22 -10.53 -35.93
CA LYS A 125 -21.46 -9.46 -34.95
C LYS A 125 -20.64 -9.66 -33.68
N ALA A 126 -20.62 -10.89 -33.13
CA ALA A 126 -19.83 -11.21 -31.93
C ALA A 126 -18.33 -10.98 -32.15
N VAL A 127 -17.77 -11.39 -33.29
CA VAL A 127 -16.35 -11.17 -33.62
C VAL A 127 -16.01 -9.68 -33.70
N ASN A 128 -16.87 -8.88 -34.33
CA ASN A 128 -16.68 -7.43 -34.40
C ASN A 128 -16.74 -6.78 -33.01
N GLU A 129 -17.67 -7.21 -32.15
CA GLU A 129 -17.80 -6.72 -30.78
C GLU A 129 -16.56 -7.07 -29.92
N ILE A 130 -16.03 -8.28 -30.06
CA ILE A 130 -14.77 -8.69 -29.41
C ILE A 130 -13.62 -7.79 -29.85
N GLN A 131 -13.47 -7.56 -31.15
CA GLN A 131 -12.37 -6.73 -31.67
C GLN A 131 -12.49 -5.27 -31.19
N ILE A 132 -13.70 -4.72 -31.07
CA ILE A 132 -13.94 -3.39 -30.52
C ILE A 132 -13.57 -3.36 -29.03
N ALA A 133 -13.97 -4.37 -28.26
CA ALA A 133 -13.67 -4.48 -26.85
C ALA A 133 -12.15 -4.59 -26.60
N GLU A 134 -11.43 -5.37 -27.40
CA GLU A 134 -9.97 -5.51 -27.35
C GLU A 134 -9.26 -4.18 -27.66
N LYS A 135 -9.70 -3.47 -28.71
CA LYS A 135 -9.16 -2.14 -29.04
C LYS A 135 -9.40 -1.14 -27.90
N LYS A 136 -10.59 -1.15 -27.29
CA LYS A 136 -10.89 -0.28 -26.15
C LYS A 136 -10.05 -0.61 -24.93
N LEU A 137 -9.85 -1.90 -24.65
CA LEU A 137 -9.04 -2.36 -23.53
C LEU A 137 -7.56 -1.99 -23.71
N THR A 138 -7.01 -2.20 -24.90
CA THR A 138 -5.62 -1.85 -25.21
C THR A 138 -5.39 -0.35 -25.09
N GLU A 139 -6.29 0.49 -25.59
CA GLU A 139 -6.17 1.94 -25.47
C GLU A 139 -6.25 2.41 -24.01
N SER A 140 -7.21 1.89 -23.23
CA SER A 140 -7.31 2.20 -21.79
C SER A 140 -6.05 1.78 -21.02
N ASN A 141 -5.45 0.63 -21.36
CA ASN A 141 -4.22 0.17 -20.75
C ASN A 141 -3.02 1.07 -21.11
N LYS A 142 -2.92 1.57 -22.34
CA LYS A 142 -1.86 2.54 -22.73
C LYS A 142 -1.95 3.80 -21.87
N GLU A 143 -3.15 4.36 -21.69
CA GLU A 143 -3.35 5.54 -20.86
C GLU A 143 -2.93 5.31 -19.40
N ARG A 144 -3.29 4.15 -18.84
CA ARG A 144 -2.88 3.76 -17.49
C ARG A 144 -1.36 3.65 -17.37
N ILE A 145 -0.70 3.02 -18.34
CA ILE A 145 0.76 2.89 -18.36
C ILE A 145 1.43 4.26 -18.40
N ILE A 146 0.94 5.19 -19.22
CA ILE A 146 1.48 6.55 -19.30
C ILE A 146 1.35 7.27 -17.94
N LYS A 147 0.19 7.17 -17.27
CA LYS A 147 -0.02 7.76 -15.94
C LYS A 147 0.96 7.17 -14.90
N LEU A 148 1.15 5.85 -14.91
CA LEU A 148 2.08 5.17 -14.02
C LEU A 148 3.53 5.59 -14.27
N LYS A 149 3.96 5.70 -15.53
CA LYS A 149 5.30 6.20 -15.90
C LYS A 149 5.53 7.63 -15.40
N ARG A 150 4.53 8.51 -15.50
CA ARG A 150 4.60 9.88 -14.97
C ARG A 150 4.73 9.90 -13.45
N ASN A 151 3.97 9.07 -12.74
CA ASN A 151 4.07 8.97 -11.29
C ASN A 151 5.43 8.43 -10.84
N ALA A 152 5.92 7.37 -11.48
CA ALA A 152 7.23 6.79 -11.20
C ALA A 152 8.38 7.81 -11.39
N SER A 153 8.35 8.57 -12.49
CA SER A 153 9.36 9.60 -12.76
C SER A 153 9.29 10.76 -11.77
N TYR A 154 8.07 11.17 -11.36
CA TYR A 154 7.90 12.16 -10.30
C TYR A 154 8.48 11.68 -8.97
N SER A 155 8.16 10.47 -8.53
CA SER A 155 8.70 9.89 -7.30
C SER A 155 10.22 9.76 -7.34
N GLN A 156 10.80 9.41 -8.49
CA GLN A 156 12.25 9.38 -8.66
C GLN A 156 12.87 10.77 -8.50
N LYS A 157 12.31 11.81 -9.14
CA LYS A 157 12.78 13.20 -9.01
C LYS A 157 12.70 13.71 -7.56
N CYS A 158 11.64 13.39 -6.84
CA CYS A 158 11.51 13.75 -5.42
C CYS A 158 12.59 13.09 -4.56
N ARG A 159 12.86 11.79 -4.77
CA ARG A 159 13.93 11.06 -4.06
C ARG A 159 15.31 11.64 -4.38
N GLU A 160 15.55 11.97 -5.64
CA GLU A 160 16.82 12.54 -6.08
C GLU A 160 17.05 13.94 -5.51
N LYS A 161 16.02 14.80 -5.51
CA LYS A 161 16.09 16.12 -4.85
C LYS A 161 16.40 15.98 -3.37
N LYS A 162 15.73 15.07 -2.67
CA LYS A 162 16.00 14.80 -1.24
C LYS A 162 17.43 14.32 -1.03
N ARG A 163 17.92 13.38 -1.85
CA ARG A 163 19.29 12.85 -1.79
C ARG A 163 20.32 13.95 -2.03
N LYS A 164 20.08 14.85 -2.99
CA LYS A 164 20.98 15.97 -3.29
C LYS A 164 21.12 16.92 -2.11
N ILE A 165 20.02 17.37 -1.49
CA ILE A 165 20.04 18.24 -0.30
C ILE A 165 20.81 17.59 0.84
N LEU A 166 20.51 16.33 1.11
CA LEU A 166 21.12 15.54 2.16
C LEU A 166 22.65 15.38 1.98
N ASN A 167 23.12 15.25 0.73
CA ASN A 167 24.54 15.15 0.42
C ASN A 167 25.24 16.51 0.41
N GLU A 168 24.58 17.57 -0.08
CA GLU A 168 25.09 18.95 -0.06
C GLU A 168 25.29 19.47 1.36
N ASN A 169 24.36 19.16 2.27
CA ASN A 169 24.46 19.54 3.67
C ASN A 169 25.40 18.63 4.49
N GLN A 170 26.05 17.63 3.87
CA GLN A 170 26.86 16.61 4.56
C GLN A 170 26.11 15.90 5.72
N GLU A 171 24.77 15.84 5.66
CA GLU A 171 23.94 15.25 6.72
C GLU A 171 23.98 13.72 6.73
N VAL A 172 24.35 13.10 5.62
CA VAL A 172 24.38 11.64 5.47
C VAL A 172 25.57 11.17 4.66
N ILE A 173 26.12 10.05 5.10
CA ILE A 173 27.19 9.31 4.42
C ILE A 173 26.55 8.09 3.76
N GLN A 174 26.76 7.92 2.46
CA GLN A 174 26.28 6.76 1.72
C GLN A 174 27.31 5.62 1.84
N TYR A 175 26.86 4.43 2.25
CA TYR A 175 27.72 3.26 2.38
C TYR A 175 27.63 2.36 1.14
N ASP A 176 28.78 1.91 0.64
CA ASP A 176 28.86 1.00 -0.51
C ASP A 176 28.51 -0.46 -0.15
N LYS A 177 28.72 -0.86 1.11
CA LYS A 177 28.51 -2.23 1.58
C LYS A 177 27.59 -2.26 2.80
N PRO A 178 26.59 -3.17 2.83
CA PRO A 178 25.79 -3.38 4.02
C PRO A 178 26.64 -3.96 5.15
N GLY A 179 26.51 -3.41 6.36
CA GLY A 179 26.98 -4.07 7.59
C GLY A 179 28.16 -3.43 8.33
N ARG A 180 28.73 -2.31 7.89
CA ARG A 180 29.68 -1.56 8.74
C ARG A 180 29.82 -0.08 8.32
N PRO A 181 29.60 0.89 9.22
CA PRO A 181 29.95 2.28 8.95
C PRO A 181 31.46 2.43 8.77
N SER A 182 31.88 3.13 7.71
CA SER A 182 33.29 3.49 7.45
C SER A 182 33.93 4.28 8.61
N LEU A 183 33.13 4.98 9.40
CA LEU A 183 33.58 5.80 10.53
C LEU A 183 34.36 4.99 11.59
N LEU A 184 34.03 3.71 11.78
CA LEU A 184 34.79 2.81 12.67
C LEU A 184 36.18 2.43 12.11
N PHE A 185 36.44 2.64 10.83
CA PHE A 185 37.76 2.43 10.21
C PHE A 185 38.60 3.70 10.17
N GLU A 186 37.96 4.88 10.08
CA GLU A 186 38.67 6.16 10.15
C GLU A 186 39.23 6.43 11.57
N HIS A 187 38.55 5.91 12.60
CA HIS A 187 38.95 6.03 13.99
C HIS A 187 39.03 4.64 14.65
N PRO A 188 40.14 3.90 14.45
CA PRO A 188 40.29 2.55 15.03
C PRO A 188 40.21 2.54 16.56
N ASN A 189 40.58 3.66 17.18
CA ASN A 189 40.56 3.94 18.62
C ASN A 189 39.23 4.56 19.12
N LEU A 190 38.21 4.72 18.27
CA LEU A 190 36.93 5.28 18.68
C LEU A 190 36.25 4.43 19.76
N HIS A 191 36.39 3.11 19.68
CA HIS A 191 35.84 2.20 20.68
C HIS A 191 36.48 2.43 22.04
N ASP A 192 37.81 2.49 22.10
CA ASP A 192 38.56 2.74 23.34
C ASP A 192 38.18 4.11 23.92
N HIS A 193 38.08 5.14 23.07
CA HIS A 193 37.66 6.48 23.49
C HIS A 193 36.23 6.52 24.05
N ILE A 194 35.29 5.77 23.48
CA ILE A 194 33.93 5.65 24.02
C ILE A 194 33.96 4.97 25.39
N HIS A 195 34.77 3.94 25.56
CA HIS A 195 34.92 3.25 26.85
C HIS A 195 35.54 4.14 27.92
N ASP A 196 36.58 4.90 27.57
CA ASP A 196 37.23 5.86 28.46
C ASP A 196 36.32 7.03 28.84
N SER A 197 35.37 7.40 27.95
CA SER A 197 34.42 8.49 28.18
C SER A 197 33.23 8.09 29.06
N ILE A 198 33.08 6.80 29.40
CA ILE A 198 32.02 6.31 30.29
C ILE A 198 32.59 6.23 31.71
N GLU A 199 32.23 7.21 32.54
CA GLU A 199 32.52 7.17 33.97
C GLU A 199 31.52 6.22 34.65
N PHE A 200 31.97 5.02 35.01
CA PHE A 200 31.18 4.11 35.82
C PHE A 200 31.22 4.60 37.27
N GLY A 201 30.12 5.21 37.73
CA GLY A 201 29.94 5.55 39.14
C GLY A 201 30.04 4.30 40.02
N ALA A 202 30.71 4.44 41.17
CA ALA A 202 30.85 3.34 42.14
C ALA A 202 29.47 2.79 42.51
N ALA A 203 29.28 1.48 42.32
CA ALA A 203 28.09 0.81 42.81
C ALA A 203 28.15 0.79 44.35
N ASP A 204 27.04 1.19 44.97
CA ASP A 204 26.88 1.20 46.43
C ASP A 204 27.14 -0.21 46.98
N GLU A 205 28.13 -0.34 47.88
CA GLU A 205 28.42 -1.62 48.54
C GLU A 205 27.23 -2.03 49.41
N LYS A 206 26.74 -3.26 49.22
CA LYS A 206 25.64 -3.84 49.98
C LYS A 206 26.12 -4.99 50.86
#